data_AF-A0A177MSR0-F1
#
_entry.id   AF-A0A177MSR0-F1
#
_cell.length_a   1.000
_cell.length_b   1.000
_cell.length_c   1.000
_cell.angle_alpha   90.00
_cell.angle_beta   90.00
_cell.angle_gamma   90.00
#
_symmetry.space_group_name_H-M   'P 1'
#
loop_
_entity.id
_entity.type
_entity.pdbx_description
1 polymer ?
#
loop_
_entity_poly.entity_id
_entity_poly.type
_entity_poly.pdbx_seq_one_letter_code
_entity_poly.pdbx_strand_id
1 'polypeptide(L)'
;MYPLSGISPTSYGTDPRITSLLATRATASLHRRGLAWKTSGNDALCGGYIYPFIPKSQYRLSMFYPVAETESNHAIGETTFKWGAGRTYPGPGEDHLYILFRWQDCCVGL
;
A
#
# COMPACT_ATOMS: atom_id res chain seq x y z
N MET A 1 0.79 4.43 -10.85
CA MET A 1 1.72 4.81 -9.78
C MET A 1 2.23 6.23 -9.98
N TYR A 2 2.80 6.59 -11.13
CA TYR A 2 3.06 8.00 -11.47
C TYR A 2 1.81 8.63 -12.11
N PRO A 3 1.60 9.96 -11.99
CA PRO A 3 2.30 10.92 -11.11
C PRO A 3 2.08 10.63 -9.61
N LEU A 4 2.97 11.13 -8.74
CA LEU A 4 2.90 10.93 -7.28
C LEU A 4 1.90 11.86 -6.57
N SER A 5 1.60 13.00 -7.20
CA SER A 5 0.61 13.98 -6.77
C SER A 5 -0.47 14.14 -7.84
N GLY A 6 -1.58 14.77 -7.46
CA GLY A 6 -2.70 15.07 -8.35
C GLY A 6 -4.03 14.60 -7.79
N ILE A 7 -5.09 14.87 -8.54
CA ILE A 7 -6.45 14.45 -8.23
C ILE A 7 -6.76 13.10 -8.90
N SER A 8 -7.41 12.22 -8.18
CA SER A 8 -8.01 11.01 -8.74
C SER A 8 -9.53 11.21 -8.75
N PRO A 9 -10.14 11.58 -9.89
CA PRO A 9 -11.58 11.77 -9.93
C PRO A 9 -12.29 10.43 -9.72
N THR A 10 -13.27 10.42 -8.82
CA THR A 10 -14.14 9.28 -8.55
C THR A 10 -15.44 9.49 -9.34
N SER A 11 -15.79 8.58 -10.24
CA SER A 11 -16.95 8.82 -11.12
C SER A 11 -18.30 8.48 -10.50
N TYR A 12 -18.40 7.55 -9.54
CA TYR A 12 -19.62 7.26 -8.77
C TYR A 12 -19.21 6.48 -7.52
N GLY A 13 -19.14 7.16 -6.37
CA GLY A 13 -18.54 6.60 -5.17
C GLY A 13 -17.02 6.44 -5.28
N THR A 14 -16.38 6.29 -4.13
CA THR A 14 -14.97 5.96 -3.99
C THR A 14 -14.76 4.47 -4.35
N ASP A 15 -13.88 4.21 -5.32
CA ASP A 15 -13.51 2.86 -5.74
C ASP A 15 -12.29 2.39 -4.92
N PRO A 16 -12.30 1.20 -4.31
CA PRO A 16 -11.15 0.67 -3.56
C PRO A 16 -9.88 0.56 -4.42
N ARG A 17 -9.99 0.49 -5.75
CA ARG A 17 -8.86 0.57 -6.69
C ARG A 17 -8.18 1.94 -6.64
N ILE A 18 -8.96 3.00 -6.52
CA ILE A 18 -8.45 4.38 -6.53
C ILE A 18 -7.82 4.73 -5.20
N THR A 19 -8.47 4.39 -4.09
CA THR A 19 -7.95 4.66 -2.74
C THR A 19 -6.71 3.81 -2.42
N SER A 20 -6.67 2.54 -2.85
CA SER A 20 -5.43 1.73 -2.81
C SER A 20 -4.32 2.33 -3.69
N LEU A 21 -4.64 2.83 -4.89
CA LEU A 21 -3.66 3.54 -5.73
C LEU A 21 -3.12 4.81 -5.05
N LEU A 22 -3.97 5.57 -4.34
CA LEU A 22 -3.55 6.73 -3.56
C LEU A 22 -2.63 6.35 -2.40
N ALA A 23 -2.93 5.27 -1.67
CA ALA A 23 -2.04 4.73 -0.64
C ALA A 23 -0.67 4.38 -1.23
N THR A 24 -0.63 3.75 -2.41
CA THR A 24 0.64 3.39 -3.07
C THR A 24 1.44 4.62 -3.52
N ARG A 25 0.76 5.68 -3.98
CA ARG A 25 1.38 6.98 -4.32
C ARG A 25 1.97 7.65 -3.09
N ALA A 26 1.27 7.60 -1.94
CA ALA A 26 1.78 8.13 -0.69
C ALA A 26 3.06 7.41 -0.28
N THR A 27 3.09 6.06 -0.26
CA THR A 27 4.29 5.29 0.05
C THR A 27 5.44 5.56 -0.93
N ALA A 28 5.13 5.69 -2.22
CA ALA A 28 6.12 6.06 -3.23
C ALA A 28 6.70 7.47 -3.01
N SER A 29 5.87 8.42 -2.58
CA SER A 29 6.32 9.77 -2.24
C SER A 29 7.22 9.78 -1.01
N LEU A 30 6.97 8.92 -0.02
CA LEU A 30 7.83 8.75 1.15
C LEU A 30 9.22 8.21 0.77
N HIS A 31 9.29 7.22 -0.13
CA HIS A 31 10.56 6.71 -0.65
C HIS A 31 11.34 7.79 -1.40
N ARG A 32 10.66 8.55 -2.28
CA ARG A 32 11.30 9.63 -3.04
C ARG A 32 11.83 10.76 -2.15
N ARG A 33 11.20 11.00 -1.00
CA ARG A 33 11.62 12.00 0.00
C ARG A 33 12.65 11.46 1.01
N GLY A 34 13.01 10.18 0.92
CA GLY A 34 13.93 9.53 1.87
C GLY A 34 13.34 9.26 3.26
N LEU A 35 12.03 9.41 3.43
CA LEU A 35 11.32 9.13 4.68
C LEU A 35 11.02 7.63 4.85
N ALA A 36 10.86 6.91 3.75
CA ALA A 36 10.72 5.45 3.76
C ALA A 36 12.00 4.79 3.22
N TRP A 37 12.44 3.74 3.91
CA TRP A 37 13.68 3.03 3.62
C TRP A 37 13.39 1.66 3.01
N LYS A 38 14.33 1.17 2.20
CA LYS A 38 14.32 -0.22 1.78
C LYS A 38 14.85 -1.08 2.92
N THR A 39 14.10 -2.11 3.29
CA THR A 39 14.37 -3.02 4.42
C THR A 39 14.27 -4.49 4.02
N SER A 40 14.17 -4.78 2.72
CA SER A 40 14.08 -6.15 2.20
C SER A 40 15.19 -6.42 1.19
N GLY A 41 15.78 -7.61 1.25
CA GLY A 41 16.89 -8.08 0.43
C GLY A 41 18.18 -8.28 1.24
N ASN A 42 19.10 -9.07 0.68
CA ASN A 42 20.41 -9.35 1.29
C ASN A 42 21.27 -8.08 1.50
N ASP A 43 20.97 -7.02 0.76
CA ASP A 43 21.63 -5.72 0.86
C ASP A 43 21.09 -4.84 2.00
N ALA A 44 19.94 -5.17 2.58
CA ALA A 44 19.27 -4.40 3.64
C ALA A 44 19.06 -5.18 4.95
N LEU A 45 19.77 -6.30 5.14
CA LEU A 45 19.63 -7.24 6.26
C LEU A 45 19.94 -6.62 7.64
N CYS A 46 21.05 -5.87 7.75
CA CYS A 46 21.49 -5.27 9.02
C CYS A 46 21.27 -3.76 9.10
N GLY A 47 20.56 -3.19 8.13
CA GLY A 47 20.32 -1.76 8.06
C GLY A 47 19.56 -1.40 6.80
N GLY A 48 18.43 -0.71 6.97
CA GLY A 48 17.73 -0.14 5.83
C GLY A 48 18.50 1.02 5.23
N TYR A 49 18.40 1.22 3.93
CA TYR A 49 19.00 2.36 3.25
C TYR A 49 17.95 3.16 2.47
N ILE A 50 18.28 4.42 2.17
CA ILE A 50 17.42 5.30 1.41
C ILE A 50 17.35 4.79 -0.03
N TYR A 51 16.15 4.39 -0.44
CA TYR A 51 15.88 3.93 -1.79
C TYR A 51 14.77 4.80 -2.41
N PRO A 52 15.08 5.64 -3.42
CA PRO A 52 14.12 6.62 -3.97
C PRO A 52 12.90 6.01 -4.68
N PHE A 53 13.02 4.77 -5.15
CA PHE A 53 11.94 4.03 -5.81
C PHE A 53 11.24 3.12 -4.80
N ILE A 54 9.95 2.83 -4.97
CA ILE A 54 9.26 1.90 -4.06
C ILE A 54 9.69 0.45 -4.38
N PRO A 55 10.18 -0.33 -3.40
CA PRO A 55 10.28 -1.77 -3.53
C PRO A 55 8.89 -2.37 -3.30
N LYS A 56 8.12 -2.62 -4.37
CA LYS A 56 6.73 -3.10 -4.26
C LYS A 56 6.60 -4.40 -3.46
N SER A 57 7.57 -5.31 -3.57
CA SER A 57 7.60 -6.58 -2.84
C SER A 57 7.72 -6.42 -1.32
N GLN A 58 8.25 -5.29 -0.85
CA GLN A 58 8.39 -4.99 0.58
C GLN A 58 7.03 -4.66 1.23
N TYR A 59 6.00 -4.35 0.44
CA TYR A 59 4.74 -3.83 0.95
C TYR A 59 3.55 -4.71 0.58
N ARG A 60 2.64 -4.87 1.53
CA ARG A 60 1.30 -5.44 1.33
C ARG A 60 0.26 -4.50 1.92
N LEU A 61 -0.92 -4.49 1.31
CA LEU A 61 -2.05 -3.70 1.78
C LEU A 61 -3.14 -4.66 2.28
N SER A 62 -3.85 -4.26 3.33
CA SER A 62 -5.08 -4.90 3.78
C SER A 62 -6.10 -3.81 4.05
N MET A 63 -7.33 -4.00 3.58
CA MET A 63 -8.41 -3.08 3.88
C MET A 63 -8.83 -3.23 5.35
N PHE A 64 -8.95 -2.12 6.07
CA PHE A 64 -9.42 -2.10 7.46
C PHE A 64 -10.87 -1.59 7.56
N TYR A 65 -11.19 -0.56 6.80
CA TYR A 65 -12.52 0.04 6.70
C TYR A 65 -12.87 0.20 5.22
N PRO A 66 -14.12 -0.03 4.78
CA PRO A 66 -15.33 -0.21 5.60
C PRO A 66 -15.63 -1.68 5.99
N VAL A 67 -15.09 -2.64 5.24
CA VAL A 67 -15.14 -4.07 5.58
C VAL A 67 -13.71 -4.58 5.58
N ALA A 68 -13.25 -5.07 6.72
CA ALA A 68 -11.87 -5.50 6.89
C ALA A 68 -11.54 -6.73 6.03
N GLU A 69 -10.33 -6.73 5.46
CA GLU A 69 -9.71 -7.89 4.84
C GLU A 69 -9.00 -8.70 5.92
N THR A 70 -9.76 -9.58 6.59
CA THR A 70 -9.30 -10.33 7.78
C THR A 70 -8.51 -11.58 7.45
N GLU A 71 -8.88 -12.28 6.38
CA GLU A 71 -8.28 -13.57 5.99
C GLU A 71 -7.14 -13.42 4.98
N SER A 72 -6.95 -12.23 4.42
CA SER A 72 -5.97 -12.00 3.35
C SER A 72 -5.32 -10.62 3.42
N ASN A 73 -4.31 -10.45 2.57
CA ASN A 73 -3.79 -9.16 2.16
C ASN A 73 -3.57 -9.19 0.65
N HIS A 74 -3.54 -8.02 0.02
CA HIS A 74 -3.36 -7.91 -1.41
C HIS A 74 -2.03 -7.23 -1.76
N ALA A 75 -1.52 -7.56 -2.95
CA ALA A 75 -0.32 -6.91 -3.47
C ALA A 75 -0.64 -5.50 -3.99
N ILE A 76 0.37 -4.62 -3.97
CA ILE A 76 0.26 -3.30 -4.59
C ILE A 76 -0.01 -3.46 -6.10
N GLY A 77 -1.16 -2.94 -6.54
CA GLY A 77 -1.60 -3.02 -7.94
C GLY A 77 -2.37 -4.29 -8.30
N GLU A 78 -2.73 -5.12 -7.31
CA GLU A 78 -3.60 -6.26 -7.54
C GLU A 78 -5.04 -5.84 -7.89
N THR A 79 -5.66 -6.59 -8.80
CA THR A 79 -7.03 -6.31 -9.26
C THR A 79 -8.04 -6.38 -8.13
N THR A 80 -8.91 -5.37 -8.04
CA THR A 80 -9.99 -5.30 -7.03
C THR A 80 -11.01 -6.42 -7.20
N PHE A 81 -11.07 -7.10 -8.34
CA PHE A 81 -11.92 -8.29 -8.48
C PHE A 81 -11.53 -9.44 -7.55
N LYS A 82 -10.27 -9.49 -7.08
CA LYS A 82 -9.81 -10.53 -6.14
C LYS A 82 -10.04 -10.17 -4.67
N TRP A 83 -9.88 -8.91 -4.32
CA TRP A 83 -9.84 -8.47 -2.91
C TRP A 83 -10.84 -7.35 -2.58
N GLY A 84 -11.40 -6.64 -3.55
CA GLY A 84 -12.26 -5.47 -3.32
C GLY A 84 -13.76 -5.75 -3.42
N ALA A 85 -14.18 -6.88 -3.99
CA ALA A 85 -15.59 -7.21 -4.17
C ALA A 85 -16.32 -7.32 -2.82
N GLY A 86 -17.48 -6.66 -2.69
CA GLY A 86 -18.31 -6.68 -1.48
C GLY A 86 -17.76 -5.86 -0.30
N ARG A 87 -16.63 -5.15 -0.47
CA ARG A 87 -16.00 -4.35 0.59
C ARG A 87 -16.25 -2.84 0.47
N THR A 88 -17.25 -2.43 -0.30
CA THR A 88 -17.64 -1.02 -0.47
C THR A 88 -19.15 -0.97 -0.60
N TYR A 89 -19.79 -0.06 0.13
CA TYR A 89 -21.24 0.07 0.16
C TYR A 89 -21.63 1.55 0.36
N PRO A 90 -22.81 1.98 -0.15
CA PRO A 90 -23.16 3.40 -0.17
C PRO A 90 -23.43 3.96 1.24
N GLY A 91 -23.17 5.25 1.43
CA GLY A 91 -23.35 5.95 2.70
C GLY A 91 -22.06 5.96 3.53
N PRO A 92 -21.96 5.20 4.64
CA PRO A 92 -20.75 5.22 5.46
C PRO A 92 -19.60 4.38 4.89
N GLY A 93 -19.88 3.49 3.92
CA GLY A 93 -18.92 2.56 3.34
C GLY A 93 -18.14 3.08 2.14
N GLU A 94 -18.09 4.40 1.94
CA GLU A 94 -17.35 5.04 0.86
C GLU A 94 -15.90 5.33 1.28
N ASP A 95 -15.62 5.64 2.53
CA ASP A 95 -14.22 5.84 2.93
C ASP A 95 -13.48 4.50 3.04
N HIS A 96 -12.23 4.44 2.54
CA HIS A 96 -11.38 3.26 2.64
C HIS A 96 -10.15 3.54 3.49
N LEU A 97 -9.94 2.72 4.52
CA LEU A 97 -8.73 2.74 5.32
C LEU A 97 -7.93 1.47 5.03
N TYR A 98 -6.62 1.62 4.89
CA TYR A 98 -5.70 0.51 4.61
C TYR A 98 -4.66 0.39 5.71
N ILE A 99 -4.38 -0.84 6.10
CA ILE A 99 -3.19 -1.21 6.86
C ILE A 99 -2.08 -1.49 5.85
N LEU A 100 -0.95 -0.80 5.98
CA LEU A 100 0.25 -1.02 5.20
C LEU A 100 1.20 -1.94 5.98
N PHE A 101 1.36 -3.17 5.52
CA PHE A 101 2.37 -4.08 6.02
C PHE A 101 3.70 -3.83 5.33
N ARG A 102 4.78 -3.77 6.11
CA ARG A 102 6.15 -3.58 5.63
C ARG A 102 6.99 -4.79 6.03
N TRP A 103 7.57 -5.46 5.04
CA TRP A 103 8.53 -6.54 5.23
C TRP A 103 9.88 -5.99 5.70
N GLN A 104 10.44 -6.59 6.75
CA GLN A 104 11.76 -6.25 7.28
C GLN A 104 12.57 -7.53 7.41
N ASP A 105 13.58 -7.67 6.57
CA ASP A 105 14.54 -8.75 6.70
C ASP A 105 15.45 -8.46 7.89
N CYS A 106 15.43 -9.35 8.89
CA CYS A 106 16.20 -9.21 10.11
C CYS A 106 17.50 -9.98 9.98
N CYS A 107 18.63 -9.35 10.32
CA CYS A 107 19.87 -10.07 10.58
C CYS A 107 19.98 -10.43 12.06
N VAL A 108 20.23 -11.71 12.35
CA VAL A 108 20.66 -12.14 13.69
C VAL A 108 22.17 -11.89 13.75
N GLY A 109 22.57 -10.82 14.42
CA GLY A 109 23.97 -10.62 14.76
C GLY A 109 24.42 -11.72 15.71
N LEU A 110 25.44 -12.49 15.33
CA LEU A 110 26.27 -13.25 16.26
C LEU A 110 27.32 -12.31 16.86
#